data_AF-A0A1F9Q953-F1
#
_entry.id   AF-A0A1F9Q953-F1
#
_cell.length_a   1.000
_cell.length_b   1.000
_cell.length_c   1.000
_cell.angle_alpha   90.00
_cell.angle_beta   90.00
_cell.angle_gamma   90.00
#
_symmetry.space_group_name_H-M   'P 1'
#
loop_
_entity.id
_entity.type
_entity.pdbx_description
1 polymer ?
#
loop_
_entity_poly.entity_id
_entity_poly.type
_entity_poly.pdbx_seq_one_letter_code
_entity_poly.pdbx_strand_id
1 'polypeptide(L)'
;MNKTTLLTLAALCLFPPAAGAADFTFMKPCARANALGTAFSTVQQDACAVFYNPANLTTLENLEVRLETARRLVPGAPQGEVSLAYIRPVPDTEGKVAGLGYYSARQQGGKAIDSMVFSTGNRAVLKYLQKPVYYGWGFKIMSLREEKSHLALGAEAGLQLENSAGLRTSLVFSDLLMGAGRSMLTVTLGNSYSVGQTALLADIRARGSYTEIFFGAERTMLNGLLQARAGKGLALDGGKFLALGLGVNLLPWTMDLAWSLPWGGYHESYGYYGFNVGYRFGSATFSEKLVGDAAREAENLRSEIDNLRIQRANVESSIATYRVNKSMLETDLTMMQLRMRELESNIKELQVQTIEEQYRKDNPKPLKPYVAPAPERWPKLHKVQPGETLRSIASKYYGNPALWERVYQANEKNVSRGLPVEGSVFTIPAPPRKE
;
A
#
# COMPACT_ATOMS: atom_id res chain seq x y z
N MET A 1 45.41 -21.34 70.62
CA MET A 1 44.92 -21.74 69.27
C MET A 1 46.11 -22.27 68.48
N ASN A 2 46.10 -23.56 68.17
CA ASN A 2 47.26 -24.25 67.58
C ASN A 2 47.41 -23.86 66.09
N LYS A 3 48.65 -23.72 65.61
CA LYS A 3 48.95 -23.42 64.20
C LYS A 3 48.30 -24.40 63.20
N THR A 4 47.93 -25.60 63.66
CA THR A 4 47.21 -26.61 62.89
C THR A 4 45.74 -26.26 62.61
N THR A 5 45.05 -25.52 63.48
CA THR A 5 43.66 -25.10 63.22
C THR A 5 43.55 -23.91 62.27
N LEU A 6 44.64 -23.15 62.08
CA LEU A 6 44.71 -22.01 61.17
C LEU A 6 44.97 -22.46 59.72
N LEU A 7 45.70 -23.57 59.55
CA LEU A 7 45.96 -24.21 58.25
C LEU A 7 44.74 -24.95 57.69
N THR A 8 43.90 -25.55 58.54
CA THR A 8 42.65 -26.19 58.10
C THR A 8 41.57 -25.16 57.74
N LEU A 9 41.50 -24.02 58.44
CA LEU A 9 40.60 -22.92 58.06
C LEU A 9 41.03 -22.25 56.75
N ALA A 10 42.33 -22.10 56.51
CA ALA A 10 42.86 -21.56 55.25
C ALA A 10 42.65 -22.52 54.05
N ALA A 11 42.69 -23.84 54.28
CA ALA A 11 42.40 -24.84 53.24
C ALA A 11 40.91 -24.88 52.84
N LEU A 12 39.99 -24.54 53.75
CA LEU A 12 38.55 -24.40 53.48
C LEU A 12 38.19 -23.13 52.69
N CYS A 13 39.09 -22.13 52.63
CA CYS A 13 38.91 -20.92 51.84
C CYS A 13 39.54 -20.98 50.43
N LEU A 14 40.29 -22.04 50.12
CA LEU A 14 40.95 -22.24 48.81
C LEU A 14 40.20 -23.19 47.87
N PHE A 15 39.14 -23.84 48.35
CA PHE A 15 38.20 -24.53 47.49
C PHE A 15 36.92 -23.69 47.42
N PRO A 16 36.64 -23.01 46.29
CA PRO A 16 35.31 -22.44 46.12
C PRO A 16 34.28 -23.58 46.32
N PRO A 17 33.18 -23.34 47.06
CA PRO A 17 32.11 -24.31 47.12
C PRO A 17 31.73 -24.68 45.68
N ALA A 18 31.61 -25.97 45.40
CA ALA A 18 31.26 -26.48 44.09
C ALA A 18 30.10 -25.64 43.54
N ALA A 19 30.38 -24.90 42.47
CA ALA A 19 29.42 -24.06 41.79
C ALA A 19 28.15 -24.89 41.55
N GLY A 20 27.00 -24.29 41.88
CA GLY A 20 25.70 -24.95 41.81
C GLY A 20 25.56 -25.72 40.50
N ALA A 21 25.22 -27.00 40.63
CA ALA A 21 25.06 -27.87 39.48
C ALA A 21 23.99 -27.30 38.52
N ALA A 22 24.21 -27.50 37.22
CA ALA A 22 23.23 -27.16 36.20
C ALA A 22 21.91 -27.90 36.49
N ASP A 23 20.80 -27.18 36.62
CA ASP A 23 19.49 -27.83 36.69
C ASP A 23 19.08 -28.26 35.27
N PHE A 24 19.04 -29.59 35.07
CA PHE A 24 18.79 -30.18 33.75
C PHE A 24 17.39 -29.93 33.21
N THR A 25 16.46 -29.50 34.07
CA THR A 25 15.03 -29.43 33.79
C THR A 25 14.60 -28.16 33.05
N PHE A 26 15.53 -27.24 32.77
CA PHE A 26 15.28 -26.00 32.03
C PHE A 26 15.77 -26.06 30.58
N MET A 27 16.57 -27.07 30.25
CA MET A 27 17.19 -27.14 28.94
C MET A 27 16.27 -27.81 27.94
N LYS A 28 16.25 -27.23 26.73
CA LYS A 28 15.61 -27.82 25.57
C LYS A 28 16.63 -27.90 24.44
N PRO A 29 16.55 -28.96 23.61
CA PRO A 29 17.45 -29.11 22.48
C PRO A 29 17.20 -28.08 21.39
N CYS A 30 18.02 -28.17 20.36
CA CYS A 30 17.99 -27.52 19.06
C CYS A 30 18.80 -26.23 18.95
N ALA A 31 19.81 -26.28 18.07
CA ALA A 31 20.71 -25.18 17.79
C ALA A 31 19.92 -23.94 17.32
N ARG A 32 18.94 -24.11 16.42
CA ARG A 32 18.07 -22.99 15.99
C ARG A 32 17.33 -22.35 17.15
N ALA A 33 16.69 -23.15 18.00
CA ALA A 33 15.94 -22.65 19.14
C ALA A 33 16.86 -21.94 20.15
N ASN A 34 18.00 -22.56 20.49
CA ASN A 34 19.00 -21.98 21.37
C ASN A 34 19.60 -20.67 20.79
N ALA A 35 19.82 -20.57 19.47
CA ALA A 35 20.26 -19.35 18.79
C ALA A 35 19.25 -18.20 18.88
N LEU A 36 17.94 -18.51 18.97
CA LEU A 36 16.87 -17.55 19.18
C LEU A 36 16.64 -17.24 20.66
N GLY A 37 17.63 -17.53 21.52
CA GLY A 37 17.50 -17.35 22.96
C GLY A 37 16.42 -18.24 23.55
N THR A 38 16.10 -19.37 22.90
CA THR A 38 15.02 -20.31 23.23
C THR A 38 13.60 -19.77 23.01
N ALA A 39 13.41 -18.57 22.44
CA ALA A 39 12.11 -18.11 21.98
C ALA A 39 11.71 -18.91 20.72
N PHE A 40 10.94 -19.97 20.89
CA PHE A 40 10.68 -20.97 19.84
C PHE A 40 9.24 -21.49 19.81
N SER A 41 8.38 -21.03 20.72
CA SER A 41 7.02 -21.54 20.84
C SER A 41 6.11 -21.21 19.64
N THR A 42 6.46 -20.22 18.83
CA THR A 42 5.74 -19.77 17.62
C THR A 42 6.49 -20.04 16.31
N VAL A 43 7.71 -20.59 16.41
CA VAL A 43 8.57 -20.84 15.23
C VAL A 43 8.06 -22.05 14.46
N GLN A 44 7.92 -21.87 13.14
CA GLN A 44 7.36 -22.86 12.22
C GLN A 44 8.45 -23.52 11.37
N GLN A 45 8.06 -24.59 10.66
CA GLN A 45 8.89 -25.29 9.67
C GLN A 45 10.20 -25.85 10.23
N ASP A 46 10.17 -26.34 11.47
CA ASP A 46 11.31 -26.99 12.11
C ASP A 46 10.89 -28.23 12.87
N ALA A 47 11.66 -29.32 12.73
CA ALA A 47 11.36 -30.54 13.46
C ALA A 47 11.61 -30.45 14.97
N CYS A 48 12.37 -29.45 15.40
CA CYS A 48 12.55 -29.13 16.81
C CYS A 48 11.26 -28.72 17.53
N ALA A 49 10.20 -28.39 16.80
CA ALA A 49 8.89 -28.07 17.38
C ALA A 49 8.37 -29.15 18.33
N VAL A 50 8.75 -30.42 18.15
CA VAL A 50 8.34 -31.55 19.01
C VAL A 50 8.62 -31.27 20.50
N PHE A 51 9.71 -30.57 20.83
CA PHE A 51 10.14 -30.28 22.21
C PHE A 51 9.57 -28.98 22.78
N TYR A 52 9.02 -28.11 21.93
CA TYR A 52 8.63 -26.74 22.30
C TYR A 52 7.13 -26.52 22.17
N ASN A 53 6.53 -26.87 21.04
CA ASN A 53 5.11 -26.67 20.80
C ASN A 53 4.58 -27.75 19.84
N PRO A 54 3.76 -28.72 20.32
CA PRO A 54 3.21 -29.76 19.45
C PRO A 54 2.26 -29.20 18.38
N ALA A 55 1.68 -28.02 18.57
CA ALA A 55 0.85 -27.37 17.54
C ALA A 55 1.66 -26.96 16.31
N ASN A 56 2.95 -26.63 16.46
CA ASN A 56 3.78 -26.23 15.32
C ASN A 56 4.14 -27.37 14.38
N LEU A 57 3.93 -28.63 14.79
CA LEU A 57 4.18 -29.79 13.96
C LEU A 57 3.33 -29.78 12.68
N THR A 58 2.14 -29.18 12.72
CA THR A 58 1.24 -29.08 11.56
C THR A 58 1.78 -28.20 10.44
N THR A 59 2.82 -27.42 10.70
CA THR A 59 3.46 -26.54 9.71
C THR A 59 4.50 -27.27 8.86
N LEU A 60 4.77 -28.54 9.19
CA LEU A 60 5.69 -29.39 8.45
C LEU A 60 4.93 -30.27 7.47
N GLU A 61 5.25 -30.10 6.19
CA GLU A 61 4.60 -30.80 5.08
C GLU A 61 5.37 -32.05 4.65
N ASN A 62 6.66 -32.13 5.00
CA ASN A 62 7.55 -33.19 4.58
C ASN A 62 7.95 -34.06 5.77
N LEU A 63 8.33 -35.30 5.49
CA LEU A 63 8.99 -36.15 6.46
C LEU A 63 10.39 -35.58 6.72
N GLU A 64 10.74 -35.32 7.97
CA GLU A 64 12.00 -34.66 8.34
C GLU A 64 12.68 -35.39 9.50
N VAL A 65 13.99 -35.59 9.38
CA VAL A 65 14.86 -36.06 10.46
C VAL A 65 15.82 -34.95 10.81
N ARG A 66 16.00 -34.66 12.10
CA ARG A 66 17.01 -33.72 12.64
C ARG A 66 17.89 -34.44 13.64
N LEU A 67 19.19 -34.17 13.55
CA LEU A 67 20.22 -34.67 14.44
C LEU A 67 21.02 -33.49 14.95
N GLU A 68 21.17 -33.42 16.27
CA GLU A 68 21.91 -32.36 16.92
C GLU A 68 22.95 -32.94 17.86
N THR A 69 24.11 -32.27 17.87
CA THR A 69 25.11 -32.40 18.92
C THR A 69 25.47 -31.01 19.42
N ALA A 70 25.51 -30.85 20.75
CA ALA A 70 25.83 -29.57 21.36
C ALA A 70 26.66 -29.74 22.61
N ARG A 71 27.37 -28.67 22.96
CA ARG A 71 28.15 -28.55 24.18
C ARG A 71 27.75 -27.26 24.89
N ARG A 72 27.34 -27.40 26.15
CA ARG A 72 27.02 -26.27 27.02
C ARG A 72 28.12 -26.09 28.05
N LEU A 73 28.63 -24.87 28.15
CA LEU A 73 29.53 -24.45 29.21
C LEU A 73 28.64 -23.91 30.33
N VAL A 74 28.74 -24.53 31.50
CA VAL A 74 28.03 -24.14 32.71
C VAL A 74 29.05 -24.14 33.86
N PRO A 75 28.92 -23.25 34.86
CA PRO A 75 29.75 -23.30 36.06
C PRO A 75 29.75 -24.69 36.68
N GLY A 76 30.95 -25.21 36.99
CA GLY A 76 31.14 -26.55 37.53
C GLY A 76 31.75 -27.53 36.51
N ALA A 77 31.02 -27.86 35.44
CA ALA A 77 31.52 -28.76 34.41
C ALA A 77 30.81 -28.59 33.06
N PRO A 78 31.51 -28.77 31.92
CA PRO A 78 30.89 -28.75 30.61
C PRO A 78 29.92 -29.94 30.45
N GLN A 79 28.87 -29.71 29.68
CA GLN A 79 27.82 -30.68 29.40
C GLN A 79 27.77 -30.99 27.91
N GLY A 80 27.65 -32.28 27.57
CA GLY A 80 27.36 -32.73 26.21
C GLY A 80 25.87 -33.00 26.04
N GLU A 81 25.32 -32.58 24.91
CA GLU A 81 23.91 -32.75 24.55
C GLU A 81 23.80 -33.40 23.17
N VAL A 82 22.86 -34.33 23.02
CA VAL A 82 22.51 -34.95 21.75
C VAL A 82 20.99 -34.97 21.63
N SER A 83 20.48 -34.57 20.48
CA SER A 83 19.05 -34.67 20.20
C SER A 83 18.79 -35.29 18.82
N LEU A 84 17.66 -35.99 18.73
CA LEU A 84 17.12 -36.54 17.50
C LEU A 84 15.65 -36.14 17.43
N ALA A 85 15.21 -35.55 16.33
CA ALA A 85 13.80 -35.34 16.06
C ALA A 85 13.42 -36.02 14.74
N TYR A 86 12.35 -36.79 14.77
CA TYR A 86 11.75 -37.46 13.62
C TYR A 86 10.30 -36.99 13.48
N ILE A 87 9.95 -36.48 12.32
CA ILE A 87 8.59 -36.01 12.05
C ILE A 87 8.06 -36.61 10.77
N ARG A 88 6.79 -36.99 10.85
CA ARG A 88 6.06 -37.58 9.75
C ARG A 88 4.64 -37.03 9.69
N PRO A 89 4.27 -36.35 8.60
CA PRO A 89 2.87 -36.11 8.26
C PRO A 89 2.11 -37.43 8.12
N VAL A 90 0.93 -37.54 8.74
CA VAL A 90 0.13 -38.76 8.71
C VAL A 90 -0.56 -38.86 7.34
N PRO A 91 -0.30 -39.92 6.54
CA PRO A 91 -0.76 -39.97 5.15
C PRO A 91 -2.29 -39.99 5.00
N ASP A 92 -3.00 -40.59 5.97
CA ASP A 92 -4.45 -40.81 5.86
C ASP A 92 -5.30 -39.65 6.40
N THR A 93 -4.68 -38.69 7.09
CA THR A 93 -5.41 -37.58 7.73
C THR A 93 -4.73 -36.26 7.42
N GLU A 94 -5.37 -35.48 6.56
CA GLU A 94 -4.85 -34.18 6.11
C GLU A 94 -4.63 -33.23 7.30
N GLY A 95 -3.45 -32.60 7.34
CA GLY A 95 -3.10 -31.63 8.39
C GLY A 95 -2.74 -32.22 9.75
N LYS A 96 -2.76 -33.55 9.91
CA LYS A 96 -2.27 -34.23 11.10
C LYS A 96 -0.80 -34.62 10.94
N VAL A 97 0.02 -34.26 11.91
CA VAL A 97 1.45 -34.55 11.92
C VAL A 97 1.83 -35.23 13.23
N ALA A 98 2.67 -36.25 13.15
CA ALA A 98 3.24 -36.94 14.31
C ALA A 98 4.74 -36.68 14.38
N GLY A 99 5.25 -36.50 15.59
CA GLY A 99 6.65 -36.24 15.87
C GLY A 99 7.15 -37.06 17.06
N LEU A 100 8.39 -37.50 16.95
CA LEU A 100 9.14 -38.21 17.98
C LEU A 100 10.44 -37.45 18.21
N GLY A 101 10.71 -37.10 19.46
CA GLY A 101 11.92 -36.43 19.90
C GLY A 101 12.64 -37.27 20.93
N TYR A 102 13.95 -37.44 20.78
CA TYR A 102 14.83 -37.98 21.79
C TYR A 102 15.87 -36.92 22.16
N TYR A 103 16.08 -36.69 23.45
CA TYR A 103 17.04 -35.74 23.96
C TYR A 103 17.81 -36.36 25.12
N SER A 104 19.13 -36.27 25.05
CA SER A 104 20.04 -36.77 26.06
C SER A 104 21.08 -35.70 26.38
N ALA A 105 21.26 -35.43 27.66
CA ALA A 105 22.30 -34.54 28.16
C ALA A 105 23.08 -35.20 29.28
N ARG A 106 24.40 -34.98 29.28
CA ARG A 106 25.36 -35.60 30.20
C ARG A 106 26.35 -34.57 30.71
N GLN A 107 26.57 -34.54 32.02
CA GLN A 107 27.58 -33.68 32.65
C GLN A 107 28.62 -34.53 33.39
N GLN A 108 29.85 -34.04 33.44
CA GLN A 108 30.91 -34.64 34.25
C GLN A 108 30.47 -34.65 35.74
N GLY A 109 30.56 -35.81 36.40
CA GLY A 109 30.03 -36.00 37.77
C GLY A 109 28.82 -36.92 37.87
N GLY A 110 28.48 -37.65 36.80
CA GLY A 110 27.47 -38.72 36.81
C GLY A 110 26.02 -38.25 36.63
N LYS A 111 25.80 -36.94 36.48
CA LYS A 111 24.48 -36.37 36.22
C LYS A 111 24.08 -36.51 34.75
N ALA A 112 22.86 -36.96 34.53
CA ALA A 112 22.34 -37.27 33.21
C ALA A 112 20.84 -37.06 33.12
N ILE A 113 20.36 -36.58 31.98
CA ILE A 113 18.94 -36.52 31.65
C ILE A 113 18.71 -37.22 30.31
N ASP A 114 17.73 -38.10 30.27
CA ASP A 114 17.21 -38.71 29.05
C ASP A 114 15.73 -38.39 28.94
N SER A 115 15.29 -37.88 27.81
CA SER A 115 13.87 -37.64 27.56
C SER A 115 13.46 -38.07 26.17
N MET A 116 12.29 -38.68 26.11
CA MET A 116 11.64 -39.08 24.88
C MET A 116 10.27 -38.41 24.82
N VAL A 117 9.97 -37.71 23.73
CA VAL A 117 8.74 -36.95 23.54
C VAL A 117 8.04 -37.49 22.31
N PHE A 118 6.74 -37.77 22.44
CA PHE A 118 5.87 -38.15 21.35
C PHE A 118 4.78 -37.10 21.26
N SER A 119 4.68 -36.41 20.14
CA SER A 119 3.77 -35.29 19.97
C SER A 119 2.97 -35.45 18.69
N THR A 120 1.71 -35.04 18.71
CA THR A 120 0.88 -34.95 17.52
C THR A 120 0.24 -33.57 17.45
N GLY A 121 0.25 -33.00 16.24
CA GLY A 121 -0.39 -31.74 15.92
C GLY A 121 -1.52 -31.95 14.92
N ASN A 122 -2.57 -31.14 15.03
CA ASN A 122 -3.64 -31.05 14.05
C ASN A 122 -4.11 -29.60 13.89
N ARG A 123 -4.81 -29.30 12.79
CA ARG A 123 -5.38 -27.98 12.49
C ARG A 123 -6.90 -28.07 12.39
N ALA A 124 -7.60 -27.11 12.97
CA ALA A 124 -9.04 -26.95 12.80
C ALA A 124 -9.37 -25.51 12.42
N VAL A 125 -10.37 -25.33 11.56
CA VAL A 125 -10.87 -23.99 11.21
C VAL A 125 -12.09 -23.70 12.08
N LEU A 126 -11.98 -22.74 12.99
CA LEU A 126 -13.14 -22.31 13.77
C LEU A 126 -14.09 -21.51 12.87
N LYS A 127 -15.34 -22.00 12.74
CA LYS A 127 -16.37 -21.40 11.88
C LYS A 127 -16.58 -19.89 12.13
N TYR A 128 -16.51 -19.45 13.38
CA TYR A 128 -16.72 -18.05 13.76
C TYR A 128 -15.53 -17.14 13.48
N LEU A 129 -14.30 -17.67 13.55
CA LEU A 129 -13.09 -16.89 13.31
C LEU A 129 -12.63 -16.97 11.85
N GLN A 130 -13.12 -17.94 11.07
CA GLN A 130 -12.68 -18.27 9.71
C GLN A 130 -11.14 -18.39 9.58
N LYS A 131 -10.46 -18.63 10.69
CA LYS A 131 -9.00 -18.71 10.77
C LYS A 131 -8.58 -20.11 11.23
N PRO A 132 -7.46 -20.64 10.69
CA PRO A 132 -6.92 -21.90 11.15
C PRO A 132 -6.40 -21.73 12.58
N VAL A 133 -6.80 -22.67 13.43
CA VAL A 133 -6.27 -22.84 14.78
C VAL A 133 -5.50 -24.14 14.81
N TYR A 134 -4.25 -24.03 15.19
CA TYR A 134 -3.34 -25.16 15.32
C TYR A 134 -3.37 -25.61 16.77
N TYR A 135 -3.50 -26.91 16.98
CA TYR A 135 -3.48 -27.49 18.32
C TYR A 135 -2.70 -28.79 18.30
N GLY A 136 -2.11 -29.14 19.43
CA GLY A 136 -1.34 -30.37 19.54
C GLY A 136 -1.25 -30.82 20.98
N TRP A 137 -0.92 -32.09 21.14
CA TRP A 137 -0.68 -32.71 22.44
C TRP A 137 0.44 -33.72 22.32
N GLY A 138 1.09 -34.01 23.43
CA GLY A 138 2.19 -34.94 23.47
C GLY A 138 2.37 -35.58 24.83
N PHE A 139 3.12 -36.67 24.83
CA PHE A 139 3.55 -37.40 26.01
C PHE A 139 5.06 -37.41 26.07
N LYS A 140 5.60 -37.25 27.28
CA LYS A 140 7.03 -37.21 27.55
C LYS A 140 7.37 -38.28 28.56
N ILE A 141 8.44 -39.01 28.32
CA ILE A 141 9.06 -39.91 29.30
C ILE A 141 10.43 -39.33 29.60
N MET A 142 10.74 -39.13 30.87
CA MET A 142 12.00 -38.52 31.30
C MET A 142 12.65 -39.36 32.39
N SER A 143 13.93 -39.64 32.24
CA SER A 143 14.78 -40.23 33.26
C SER A 143 15.81 -39.18 33.68
N LEU A 144 15.77 -38.79 34.95
CA LEU A 144 16.70 -37.84 35.54
C LEU A 144 17.60 -38.59 36.52
N ARG A 145 18.91 -38.55 36.28
CA ARG A 145 19.93 -39.11 37.15
C ARG A 145 20.73 -37.98 37.75
N GLU A 146 20.53 -37.75 39.04
CA GLU A 146 21.35 -36.86 39.85
C GLU A 146 22.00 -37.68 40.98
N GLU A 147 21.66 -37.42 42.24
CA GLU A 147 22.02 -38.28 43.37
C GLU A 147 21.17 -39.56 43.42
N LYS A 148 19.91 -39.45 43.00
CA LYS A 148 18.98 -40.57 42.81
C LYS A 148 18.47 -40.57 41.37
N SER A 149 18.08 -41.74 40.88
CA SER A 149 17.46 -41.87 39.57
C SER A 149 15.94 -41.75 39.71
N HIS A 150 15.36 -40.80 38.99
CA HIS A 150 13.92 -40.55 38.94
C HIS A 150 13.40 -40.82 37.53
N LEU A 151 12.31 -41.57 37.43
CA LEU A 151 11.57 -41.75 36.18
C LEU A 151 10.27 -40.93 36.28
N ALA A 152 10.03 -40.11 35.26
CA ALA A 152 8.88 -39.24 35.19
C ALA A 152 8.12 -39.43 33.87
N LEU A 153 6.80 -39.32 33.97
CA LEU A 153 5.88 -39.30 32.84
C LEU A 153 5.25 -37.92 32.77
N GLY A 154 5.23 -37.33 31.58
CA GLY A 154 4.79 -35.99 31.32
C GLY A 154 3.73 -35.91 30.24
N ALA A 155 2.89 -34.89 30.31
CA ALA A 155 2.03 -34.48 29.23
C ALA A 155 2.38 -33.05 28.78
N GLU A 156 2.20 -32.80 27.49
CA GLU A 156 2.41 -31.50 26.86
C GLU A 156 1.18 -31.18 25.99
N ALA A 157 0.80 -29.91 25.93
CA ALA A 157 -0.29 -29.44 25.08
C ALA A 157 0.05 -28.05 24.53
N GLY A 158 -0.33 -27.79 23.28
CA GLY A 158 -0.03 -26.55 22.60
C GLY A 158 -1.19 -26.08 21.76
N LEU A 159 -1.36 -24.77 21.69
CA LEU A 159 -2.32 -24.09 20.83
C LEU A 159 -1.62 -22.91 20.16
N GLN A 160 -1.91 -22.68 18.89
CA GLN A 160 -1.39 -21.55 18.13
C GLN A 160 -2.44 -20.95 17.21
N LEU A 161 -2.46 -19.61 17.19
CA LEU A 161 -3.30 -18.78 16.37
C LEU A 161 -2.43 -17.94 15.43
N GLU A 162 -2.88 -17.77 14.20
CA GLU A 162 -2.19 -16.97 13.19
C GLU A 162 -3.14 -15.91 12.62
N ASN A 163 -2.59 -14.71 12.38
CA ASN A 163 -3.31 -13.59 11.80
C ASN A 163 -2.72 -13.20 10.44
N SER A 164 -3.55 -12.67 9.55
CA SER A 164 -3.17 -12.23 8.19
C SER A 164 -2.11 -11.13 8.16
N ALA A 165 -1.93 -10.41 9.27
CA ALA A 165 -0.89 -9.40 9.45
C ALA A 165 0.50 -9.98 9.79
N GLY A 166 0.65 -11.31 9.84
CA GLY A 166 1.93 -11.97 10.20
C GLY A 166 2.20 -12.05 11.71
N LEU A 167 1.19 -11.74 12.54
CA LEU A 167 1.23 -11.97 13.98
C LEU A 167 0.81 -13.40 14.29
N ARG A 168 1.57 -14.09 15.13
CA ARG A 168 1.23 -15.42 15.66
C ARG A 168 1.33 -15.40 17.16
N THR A 169 0.38 -16.07 17.80
CA THR A 169 0.31 -16.21 19.26
C THR A 169 0.16 -17.67 19.59
N SER A 170 0.98 -18.17 20.51
CA SER A 170 0.93 -19.55 20.99
C SER A 170 0.77 -19.60 22.50
N LEU A 171 0.05 -20.62 22.96
CA LEU A 171 -0.07 -20.98 24.36
C LEU A 171 0.33 -22.44 24.49
N VAL A 172 1.34 -22.72 25.30
CA VAL A 172 1.87 -24.07 25.50
C VAL A 172 1.93 -24.40 26.99
N PHE A 173 1.43 -25.58 27.32
CA PHE A 173 1.60 -26.21 28.62
C PHE A 173 2.63 -27.33 28.44
N SER A 174 3.81 -27.20 29.04
CA SER A 174 4.85 -28.23 28.98
C SER A 174 5.23 -28.72 30.38
N ASP A 175 5.83 -29.91 30.41
CA ASP A 175 6.44 -30.50 31.61
C ASP A 175 5.45 -30.71 32.78
N LEU A 176 4.21 -31.10 32.48
CA LEU A 176 3.28 -31.65 33.48
C LEU A 176 3.77 -33.06 33.89
N LEU A 177 4.85 -33.11 34.66
CA LEU A 177 5.57 -34.33 35.03
C LEU A 177 5.03 -34.93 36.33
N MET A 178 4.71 -36.22 36.30
CA MET A 178 4.42 -37.06 37.46
C MET A 178 5.60 -37.99 37.70
N GLY A 179 6.03 -38.16 38.96
CA GLY A 179 7.14 -39.05 39.34
C GLY A 179 8.53 -38.39 39.42
N ALA A 180 8.67 -37.14 38.99
CA ALA A 180 9.94 -36.37 39.06
C ALA A 180 10.28 -35.82 40.46
N GLY A 181 9.42 -36.03 41.47
CA GLY A 181 9.62 -35.52 42.84
C GLY A 181 9.32 -34.02 43.04
N ARG A 182 9.10 -33.26 41.96
CA ARG A 182 8.69 -31.85 41.96
C ARG A 182 7.77 -31.54 40.77
N SER A 183 6.85 -30.59 40.92
CA SER A 183 6.02 -30.09 39.82
C SER A 183 6.83 -29.11 38.96
N MET A 184 6.90 -29.38 37.65
CA MET A 184 7.68 -28.57 36.69
C MET A 184 6.81 -27.94 35.61
N LEU A 185 5.50 -27.82 35.88
CA LEU A 185 4.55 -27.25 34.94
C LEU A 185 5.03 -25.88 34.47
N THR A 186 5.24 -25.77 33.16
CA THR A 186 5.67 -24.54 32.51
C THR A 186 4.57 -24.09 31.56
N VAL A 187 4.07 -22.87 31.79
CA VAL A 187 3.13 -22.21 30.89
C VAL A 187 3.92 -21.23 30.04
N THR A 188 3.90 -21.43 28.72
CA THR A 188 4.58 -20.55 27.76
C THR A 188 3.55 -19.80 26.94
N LEU A 189 3.64 -18.47 26.95
CA LEU A 189 2.91 -17.60 26.05
C LEU A 189 3.90 -17.01 25.04
N GLY A 190 3.77 -17.40 23.79
CA GLY A 190 4.63 -16.95 22.70
C GLY A 190 3.94 -15.97 21.78
N ASN A 191 4.67 -14.97 21.32
CA ASN A 191 4.25 -14.10 20.23
C ASN A 191 5.37 -13.97 19.20
N SER A 192 5.00 -13.99 17.92
CA SER A 192 5.91 -13.67 16.83
C SER A 192 5.28 -12.70 15.87
N TYR A 193 6.09 -11.82 15.30
CA TYR A 193 5.68 -10.88 14.28
C TYR A 193 6.67 -10.91 13.11
N SER A 194 6.17 -11.20 11.91
CA SER A 194 6.97 -11.22 10.67
C SER A 194 6.86 -9.89 9.91
N VAL A 195 7.99 -9.22 9.69
CA VAL A 195 8.10 -8.00 8.88
C VAL A 195 9.08 -8.26 7.73
N GLY A 196 8.54 -8.45 6.51
CA GLY A 196 9.34 -8.79 5.33
C GLY A 196 10.12 -10.10 5.54
N GLN A 197 11.45 -10.02 5.50
CA GLN A 197 12.36 -11.16 5.70
C GLN A 197 12.80 -11.34 7.16
N THR A 198 12.30 -10.53 8.10
CA THR A 198 12.69 -10.58 9.51
C THR A 198 11.51 -11.02 10.37
N ALA A 199 11.71 -12.01 11.22
CA ALA A 199 10.76 -12.44 12.24
C ALA A 199 11.28 -12.04 13.62
N LEU A 200 10.44 -11.36 14.39
CA LEU A 200 10.70 -11.01 15.79
C LEU A 200 9.89 -11.95 16.68
N LEU A 201 10.52 -12.47 17.72
CA LEU A 201 9.98 -13.49 18.61
C LEU A 201 10.06 -13.00 20.05
N ALA A 202 9.00 -13.21 20.81
CA ALA A 202 8.94 -12.92 22.24
C ALA A 202 8.15 -14.03 22.95
N ASP A 203 8.84 -14.80 23.80
CA ASP A 203 8.24 -15.88 24.58
C ASP A 203 8.33 -15.53 26.06
N ILE A 204 7.20 -15.64 26.77
CA ILE A 204 7.13 -15.51 28.22
C ILE A 204 6.87 -16.91 28.79
N ARG A 205 7.71 -17.37 29.73
CA ARG A 205 7.53 -18.65 30.41
C ARG A 205 7.29 -18.43 31.89
N ALA A 206 6.17 -18.91 32.40
CA ALA A 206 5.86 -18.94 33.82
C ALA A 206 6.00 -20.37 34.34
N ARG A 207 6.81 -20.55 35.38
CA ARG A 207 7.03 -21.84 36.05
C ARG A 207 6.94 -21.63 37.56
N GLY A 208 5.81 -21.99 38.16
CA GLY A 208 5.56 -21.79 39.58
C GLY A 208 5.74 -20.33 39.99
N SER A 209 6.85 -20.03 40.69
CA SER A 209 7.18 -18.70 41.21
C SER A 209 8.07 -17.83 40.30
N TYR A 210 8.63 -18.39 39.21
CA TYR A 210 9.57 -17.68 38.35
C TYR A 210 8.97 -17.42 36.97
N THR A 211 9.27 -16.23 36.42
CA THR A 211 8.89 -15.85 35.05
C THR A 211 10.15 -15.47 34.28
N GLU A 212 10.29 -16.03 33.08
CA GLU A 212 11.40 -15.77 32.18
C GLU A 212 10.88 -15.16 30.89
N ILE A 213 11.62 -14.21 30.33
CA ILE A 213 11.26 -13.56 29.07
C ILE A 213 12.39 -13.80 28.07
N PHE A 214 12.03 -14.32 26.90
CA PHE A 214 12.95 -14.63 25.83
C PHE A 214 12.63 -13.79 24.61
N PHE A 215 13.65 -13.17 24.04
CA PHE A 215 13.54 -12.44 22.78
C PHE A 215 14.41 -13.09 21.73
N GLY A 216 13.88 -13.23 20.53
CA GLY A 216 14.58 -13.76 19.38
C GLY A 216 14.32 -12.92 18.14
N ALA A 217 15.27 -12.92 17.22
CA ALA A 217 15.13 -12.36 15.89
C ALA A 217 15.73 -13.35 14.88
N GLU A 218 14.97 -13.65 13.84
CA GLU A 218 15.41 -14.45 12.71
C GLU A 218 15.31 -13.58 11.45
N ARG A 219 16.38 -13.53 10.66
CA ARG A 219 16.40 -12.85 9.36
C ARG A 219 16.78 -13.84 8.28
N THR A 220 15.88 -14.04 7.33
CA THR A 220 16.16 -14.84 6.14
C THR A 220 16.86 -13.98 5.09
N MET A 221 17.80 -14.59 4.36
CA MET A 221 18.60 -13.96 3.32
C MET A 221 18.70 -14.91 2.14
N LEU A 222 18.96 -14.38 0.93
CA LEU A 222 19.15 -15.16 -0.30
C LEU A 222 17.99 -16.17 -0.54
N ASN A 223 16.75 -15.70 -0.56
CA ASN A 223 15.54 -16.51 -0.74
C ASN A 223 15.41 -17.70 0.24
N GLY A 224 15.95 -17.53 1.44
CA GLY A 224 15.88 -18.51 2.53
C GLY A 224 17.01 -19.53 2.55
N LEU A 225 18.02 -19.40 1.66
CA LEU A 225 19.25 -20.19 1.69
C LEU A 225 20.05 -19.93 2.98
N LEU A 226 20.20 -18.66 3.35
CA LEU A 226 20.92 -18.26 4.56
C LEU A 226 19.95 -17.65 5.57
N GLN A 227 20.16 -17.97 6.84
CA GLN A 227 19.32 -17.48 7.93
C GLN A 227 20.23 -17.02 9.07
N ALA A 228 20.15 -15.75 9.42
CA ALA A 228 20.85 -15.20 10.57
C ALA A 228 19.90 -15.14 11.75
N ARG A 229 20.37 -15.55 12.93
CA ARG A 229 19.56 -15.62 14.15
C ARG A 229 20.31 -14.98 15.29
N ALA A 230 19.57 -14.25 16.11
CA ALA A 230 20.07 -13.68 17.35
C ALA A 230 18.98 -13.77 18.39
N GLY A 231 19.35 -14.01 19.64
CA GLY A 231 18.40 -14.07 20.71
C GLY A 231 19.02 -13.86 22.07
N LYS A 232 18.18 -13.46 23.01
CA LYS A 232 18.57 -13.19 24.38
C LYS A 232 17.46 -13.65 25.30
N GLY A 233 17.81 -14.58 26.19
CA GLY A 233 16.99 -14.91 27.34
C GLY A 233 17.29 -13.94 28.47
N LEU A 234 16.26 -13.24 28.95
CA LEU A 234 16.31 -12.52 30.21
C LEU A 234 15.76 -13.47 31.28
N ALA A 235 16.64 -14.30 31.81
CA ALA A 235 16.37 -14.94 33.09
C ALA A 235 16.59 -13.88 34.19
N LEU A 236 15.64 -13.71 35.09
CA LEU A 236 15.73 -12.74 36.20
C LEU A 236 16.92 -13.02 37.15
N ASP A 237 17.52 -14.23 37.07
CA ASP A 237 18.67 -14.67 37.89
C ASP A 237 19.70 -15.54 37.11
N GLY A 238 19.66 -15.54 35.77
CA GLY A 238 20.50 -16.42 34.92
C GLY A 238 21.63 -15.70 34.19
N GLY A 239 22.62 -16.49 33.70
CA GLY A 239 23.83 -16.00 33.02
C GLY A 239 23.53 -15.08 31.82
N LYS A 240 24.34 -14.02 31.67
CA LYS A 240 24.12 -12.95 30.67
C LYS A 240 24.83 -13.29 29.36
N PHE A 241 24.20 -14.08 28.51
CA PHE A 241 24.73 -14.39 27.17
C PHE A 241 23.81 -13.91 26.05
N LEU A 242 24.42 -13.54 24.93
CA LEU A 242 23.76 -13.31 23.65
C LEU A 242 23.90 -14.57 22.81
N ALA A 243 22.79 -15.19 22.44
CA ALA A 243 22.79 -16.31 21.52
C ALA A 243 22.80 -15.80 20.07
N LEU A 244 23.64 -16.41 19.26
CA LEU A 244 23.75 -16.16 17.83
C LEU A 244 23.65 -17.48 17.08
N GLY A 245 23.17 -17.43 15.84
CA GLY A 245 23.19 -18.60 14.99
C GLY A 245 23.12 -18.28 13.52
N LEU A 246 23.60 -19.24 12.73
CA LEU A 246 23.54 -19.24 11.28
C LEU A 246 22.91 -20.54 10.81
N GLY A 247 21.90 -20.41 9.96
CA GLY A 247 21.25 -21.53 9.28
C GLY A 247 21.56 -21.49 7.79
N VAL A 248 21.83 -22.66 7.23
CA VAL A 248 22.01 -22.87 5.79
C VAL A 248 20.98 -23.91 5.34
N ASN A 249 20.14 -23.55 4.37
CA ASN A 249 19.06 -24.39 3.87
C ASN A 249 19.29 -24.71 2.38
N LEU A 250 19.94 -25.83 2.12
CA LEU A 250 20.33 -26.33 0.81
C LEU A 250 19.39 -27.45 0.32
N LEU A 251 18.09 -27.40 0.68
CA LEU A 251 17.04 -28.40 0.40
C LEU A 251 17.46 -29.54 -0.56
N PRO A 252 17.52 -30.80 -0.10
CA PRO A 252 16.82 -31.35 1.08
C PRO A 252 17.57 -31.22 2.41
N TRP A 253 18.82 -30.73 2.41
CA TRP A 253 19.64 -30.62 3.61
C TRP A 253 19.46 -29.26 4.31
N THR A 254 19.44 -29.29 5.63
CA THR A 254 19.42 -28.11 6.50
C THR A 254 20.53 -28.23 7.52
N MET A 255 21.25 -27.15 7.77
CA MET A 255 22.33 -27.11 8.74
C MET A 255 22.18 -25.85 9.58
N ASP A 256 22.19 -25.99 10.90
CA ASP A 256 22.12 -24.85 11.81
C ASP A 256 23.30 -24.91 12.79
N LEU A 257 23.99 -23.78 12.90
CA LEU A 257 25.05 -23.52 13.86
C LEU A 257 24.55 -22.50 14.86
N ALA A 258 24.80 -22.76 16.14
CA ALA A 258 24.46 -21.85 17.21
C ALA A 258 25.64 -21.71 18.16
N TRP A 259 25.94 -20.48 18.54
CA TRP A 259 26.93 -20.18 19.56
C TRP A 259 26.45 -19.04 20.44
N SER A 260 26.89 -18.98 21.68
CA SER A 260 26.58 -17.87 22.57
C SER A 260 27.82 -17.07 22.94
N LEU A 261 27.68 -15.75 22.99
CA LEU A 261 28.72 -14.83 23.45
C LEU A 261 28.35 -14.31 24.85
N PRO A 262 29.23 -14.46 25.86
CA PRO A 262 29.02 -13.88 27.18
C PRO A 262 29.12 -12.35 27.10
N TRP A 263 28.11 -11.63 27.62
CA TRP A 263 28.08 -10.17 27.67
C TRP A 263 28.48 -9.65 29.07
N GLY A 264 28.28 -10.46 30.12
CA GLY A 264 28.59 -10.08 31.51
C GLY A 264 30.08 -9.98 31.87
N GLY A 265 30.97 -10.55 31.05
CA GLY A 265 32.43 -10.50 31.19
C GLY A 265 33.14 -11.77 30.68
N TYR A 266 34.42 -11.67 30.32
CA TYR A 266 35.21 -12.79 29.75
C TYR A 266 35.47 -13.96 30.73
N HIS A 267 35.18 -13.78 32.02
CA HIS A 267 35.40 -14.78 33.07
C HIS A 267 34.15 -15.64 33.35
N GLU A 268 33.03 -15.39 32.67
CA GLU A 268 31.83 -16.24 32.83
C GLU A 268 32.03 -17.58 32.11
N SER A 269 31.92 -18.68 32.85
CA SER A 269 31.95 -20.05 32.33
C SER A 269 30.59 -20.49 31.77
N TYR A 270 29.84 -19.56 31.19
CA TYR A 270 28.54 -19.79 30.56
C TYR A 270 28.63 -19.70 29.05
N GLY A 271 28.13 -20.72 28.35
CA GLY A 271 28.10 -20.73 26.90
C GLY A 271 27.38 -21.92 26.29
N TYR A 272 27.07 -21.84 25.01
CA TYR A 272 26.43 -22.88 24.21
C TYR A 272 27.09 -22.92 22.84
N TYR A 273 27.39 -24.12 22.36
CA TYR A 273 27.84 -24.38 20.99
C TYR A 273 27.05 -25.58 20.49
N GLY A 274 26.22 -25.39 19.49
CA GLY A 274 25.36 -26.43 18.94
C GLY A 274 25.49 -26.52 17.43
N PHE A 275 25.46 -27.76 16.94
CA PHE A 275 25.38 -28.07 15.52
C PHE A 275 24.21 -29.00 15.28
N ASN A 276 23.35 -28.64 14.33
CA ASN A 276 22.15 -29.38 13.96
C ASN A 276 22.16 -29.62 12.46
N VAL A 277 21.85 -30.85 12.05
CA VAL A 277 21.71 -31.24 10.65
C VAL A 277 20.35 -31.90 10.46
N GLY A 278 19.64 -31.48 9.42
CA GLY A 278 18.37 -32.05 9.04
C GLY A 278 18.31 -32.50 7.60
N TYR A 279 17.53 -33.54 7.37
CA TYR A 279 17.21 -34.04 6.05
C TYR A 279 15.70 -34.10 5.86
N ARG A 280 15.21 -33.44 4.80
CA ARG A 280 13.80 -33.43 4.40
C ARG A 280 13.57 -34.40 3.25
N PHE A 281 12.79 -35.42 3.49
CA PHE A 281 12.43 -36.42 2.49
C PHE A 281 11.27 -35.89 1.64
N GLY A 282 11.39 -36.04 0.32
CA GLY A 282 10.36 -35.62 -0.64
C GLY A 282 10.28 -34.11 -0.90
N SER A 283 11.17 -33.29 -0.33
CA SER A 283 11.22 -31.87 -0.65
C SER A 283 11.83 -31.61 -2.02
N ALA A 284 11.26 -30.67 -2.78
CA ALA A 284 11.87 -30.13 -3.99
C ALA A 284 13.29 -29.62 -3.70
N THR A 285 14.19 -29.78 -4.67
CA THR A 285 15.58 -29.32 -4.54
C THR A 285 15.62 -27.79 -4.47
N PHE A 286 16.68 -27.23 -3.87
CA PHE A 286 16.82 -25.77 -3.78
C PHE A 286 16.73 -25.08 -5.15
N SER A 287 17.28 -25.69 -6.20
CA SER A 287 17.21 -25.18 -7.57
C SER A 287 15.77 -25.09 -8.09
N GLU A 288 14.96 -26.12 -7.87
CA GLU A 288 13.54 -26.13 -8.27
C GLU A 288 12.75 -25.06 -7.52
N LYS A 289 13.01 -24.90 -6.21
CA LYS A 289 12.39 -23.84 -5.41
C LYS A 289 12.79 -22.44 -5.92
N LEU A 290 14.07 -22.22 -6.18
CA LEU A 290 14.58 -20.93 -6.66
C LEU A 290 13.99 -20.55 -8.02
N VAL A 291 13.88 -21.52 -8.94
CA VAL A 291 13.26 -21.32 -10.25
C VAL A 291 11.77 -21.02 -10.10
N GLY A 292 11.06 -21.73 -9.21
CA GLY A 292 9.65 -21.45 -8.92
C GLY A 292 9.43 -20.06 -8.31
N ASP A 293 10.26 -19.66 -7.34
CA ASP A 293 10.18 -18.34 -6.71
C ASP A 293 10.46 -17.21 -7.71
N ALA A 294 11.50 -17.36 -8.54
CA ALA A 294 11.82 -16.41 -9.60
C ALA A 294 10.71 -16.30 -10.65
N ALA A 295 10.06 -17.42 -11.01
CA ALA A 295 8.93 -17.41 -11.93
C ALA A 295 7.72 -16.65 -11.37
N ARG A 296 7.38 -16.86 -10.09
CA ARG A 296 6.30 -16.10 -9.42
C ARG A 296 6.63 -14.62 -9.28
N GLU A 297 7.86 -14.29 -8.95
CA GLU A 297 8.30 -12.90 -8.87
C GLU A 297 8.25 -12.20 -10.23
N ALA A 298 8.66 -12.89 -11.30
CA ALA A 298 8.52 -12.39 -12.66
C ALA A 298 7.05 -12.19 -13.06
N GLU A 299 6.14 -13.08 -12.65
CA GLU A 299 4.71 -12.95 -12.88
C GLU A 299 4.11 -11.75 -12.13
N ASN A 300 4.48 -11.56 -10.86
CA ASN A 300 4.06 -10.40 -10.07
C ASN A 300 4.56 -9.08 -10.67
N LEU A 301 5.86 -9.02 -11.02
CA LEU A 301 6.44 -7.84 -11.68
C LEU A 301 5.75 -7.57 -13.02
N ARG A 302 5.40 -8.60 -13.78
CA ARG A 302 4.64 -8.45 -15.02
C ARG A 302 3.26 -7.84 -14.76
N SER A 303 2.54 -8.32 -13.75
CA SER A 303 1.25 -7.76 -13.34
C SER A 303 1.38 -6.29 -12.89
N GLU A 304 2.44 -5.95 -12.16
CA GLU A 304 2.73 -4.59 -11.74
C GLU A 304 3.03 -3.68 -12.95
N ILE A 305 3.83 -4.14 -13.91
CA ILE A 305 4.11 -3.42 -15.16
C ILE A 305 2.83 -3.17 -15.95
N ASP A 306 1.93 -4.17 -16.04
CA ASP A 306 0.67 -4.02 -16.76
C ASP A 306 -0.27 -3.03 -16.05
N ASN A 307 -0.33 -3.06 -14.72
CA ASN A 307 -1.07 -2.06 -13.93
C ASN A 307 -0.50 -0.64 -14.14
N LEU A 308 0.82 -0.49 -14.11
CA LEU A 308 1.49 0.80 -14.36
C LEU A 308 1.24 1.30 -15.79
N ARG A 309 1.17 0.41 -16.79
CA ARG A 309 0.80 0.78 -18.17
C ARG A 309 -0.63 1.30 -18.25
N ILE A 310 -1.58 0.65 -17.57
CA ILE A 310 -2.98 1.11 -17.50
C ILE A 310 -3.06 2.48 -16.81
N GLN A 311 -2.37 2.66 -15.68
CA GLN A 311 -2.31 3.94 -14.99
C GLN A 311 -1.73 5.03 -15.90
N ARG A 312 -0.63 4.75 -16.60
CA ARG A 312 -0.04 5.69 -17.56
C ARG A 312 -1.02 6.06 -18.67
N ALA A 313 -1.71 5.10 -19.26
CA ALA A 313 -2.71 5.35 -20.32
C ALA A 313 -3.86 6.23 -19.81
N ASN A 314 -4.32 6.00 -18.57
CA ASN A 314 -5.34 6.84 -17.94
C ASN A 314 -4.86 8.27 -17.71
N VAL A 315 -3.61 8.44 -17.25
CA VAL A 315 -3.01 9.77 -17.07
C VAL A 315 -2.85 10.47 -18.42
N GLU A 316 -2.36 9.79 -19.45
CA GLU A 316 -2.23 10.36 -20.80
C GLU A 316 -3.59 10.79 -21.38
N SER A 317 -4.64 9.98 -21.18
CA SER A 317 -6.01 10.34 -21.53
C SER A 317 -6.48 11.59 -20.78
N SER A 318 -6.25 11.65 -19.47
CA SER A 318 -6.59 12.84 -18.67
C SER A 318 -5.87 14.09 -19.17
N ILE A 319 -4.57 14.01 -19.49
CA ILE A 319 -3.80 15.13 -20.03
C ILE A 319 -4.35 15.57 -21.38
N ALA A 320 -4.75 14.64 -22.25
CA ALA A 320 -5.39 14.96 -23.53
C ALA A 320 -6.70 15.72 -23.33
N THR A 321 -7.56 15.28 -22.41
CA THR A 321 -8.80 16.00 -22.08
C THR A 321 -8.54 17.40 -21.53
N TYR A 322 -7.55 17.57 -20.64
CA TYR A 322 -7.16 18.88 -20.14
C TYR A 322 -6.60 19.80 -21.23
N ARG A 323 -5.84 19.27 -22.19
CA ARG A 323 -5.36 20.05 -23.34
C ARG A 323 -6.50 20.52 -24.22
N VAL A 324 -7.49 19.67 -24.50
CA VAL A 324 -8.69 20.05 -25.27
C VAL A 324 -9.46 21.14 -24.52
N ASN A 325 -9.75 20.95 -23.23
CA ASN A 325 -10.45 21.94 -22.42
C ASN A 325 -9.69 23.29 -22.37
N LYS A 326 -8.36 23.25 -22.21
CA LYS A 326 -7.52 24.45 -22.26
C LYS A 326 -7.64 25.16 -23.61
N SER A 327 -7.59 24.43 -24.72
CA SER A 327 -7.73 25.02 -26.06
C SER A 327 -9.11 25.64 -26.29
N MET A 328 -10.18 25.02 -25.76
CA MET A 328 -11.53 25.60 -25.79
C MET A 328 -11.59 26.89 -24.97
N LEU A 329 -11.02 26.91 -23.77
CA LEU A 329 -10.97 28.11 -22.92
C LEU A 329 -10.16 29.25 -23.55
N GLU A 330 -9.03 28.94 -24.20
CA GLU A 330 -8.25 29.94 -24.95
C GLU A 330 -9.08 30.51 -26.11
N THR A 331 -9.79 29.65 -26.84
CA THR A 331 -10.69 30.07 -27.92
C THR A 331 -11.82 30.97 -27.39
N ASP A 332 -12.50 30.58 -26.31
CA ASP A 332 -13.56 31.37 -25.67
C ASP A 332 -13.04 32.72 -25.18
N LEU A 333 -11.84 32.74 -24.59
CA LEU A 333 -11.20 33.97 -24.12
C LEU A 333 -10.92 34.92 -25.29
N THR A 334 -10.41 34.41 -26.42
CA THR A 334 -10.20 35.24 -27.62
C THR A 334 -11.51 35.78 -28.19
N MET A 335 -12.57 34.97 -28.22
CA MET A 335 -13.89 35.40 -28.66
C MET A 335 -14.49 36.47 -27.73
N MET A 336 -14.32 36.32 -26.41
CA MET A 336 -14.72 37.33 -25.43
C MET A 336 -13.94 38.63 -25.59
N GLN A 337 -12.63 38.57 -25.82
CA GLN A 337 -11.80 39.75 -26.07
C GLN A 337 -12.22 40.50 -27.34
N LEU A 338 -12.56 39.77 -28.41
CA LEU A 338 -13.12 40.36 -29.63
C LEU A 338 -14.44 41.07 -29.35
N ARG A 339 -15.36 40.43 -28.60
CA ARG A 339 -16.62 41.04 -28.16
C ARG A 339 -16.41 42.29 -27.32
N MET A 340 -15.45 42.28 -26.40
CA MET A 340 -15.14 43.46 -25.58
C MET A 340 -14.65 44.63 -26.44
N ARG A 341 -13.79 44.37 -27.43
CA ARG A 341 -13.35 45.42 -28.38
C ARG A 341 -14.50 45.98 -29.22
N GLU A 342 -15.41 45.12 -29.66
CA GLU A 342 -16.61 45.53 -30.41
C GLU A 342 -17.56 46.36 -29.53
N LEU A 343 -17.74 45.97 -28.26
CA LEU A 343 -18.50 46.77 -27.30
C LEU A 343 -17.83 48.13 -27.03
N GLU A 344 -16.51 48.18 -26.89
CA GLU A 344 -15.77 49.45 -26.75
C GLU A 344 -15.92 50.35 -27.98
N SER A 345 -15.88 49.79 -29.20
CA SER A 345 -16.11 50.59 -30.42
C SER A 345 -17.54 51.12 -30.46
N ASN A 346 -18.54 50.29 -30.12
CA ASN A 346 -19.93 50.71 -30.08
C ASN A 346 -20.15 51.82 -29.02
N ILE A 347 -19.53 51.71 -27.84
CA ILE A 347 -19.61 52.76 -26.81
C ILE A 347 -19.00 54.06 -27.31
N LYS A 348 -17.82 54.02 -27.96
CA LYS A 348 -17.20 55.22 -28.55
C LYS A 348 -18.09 55.86 -29.61
N GLU A 349 -18.68 55.07 -30.48
CA GLU A 349 -19.54 55.55 -31.55
C GLU A 349 -20.82 56.20 -30.99
N LEU A 350 -21.44 55.57 -29.98
CA LEU A 350 -22.55 56.16 -29.23
C LEU A 350 -22.15 57.47 -28.54
N GLN A 351 -20.96 57.55 -27.92
CA GLN A 351 -20.48 58.79 -27.32
C GLN A 351 -20.32 59.91 -28.36
N VAL A 352 -19.77 59.61 -29.54
CA VAL A 352 -19.65 60.56 -30.65
C VAL A 352 -21.03 61.06 -31.08
N GLN A 353 -21.99 60.16 -31.27
CA GLN A 353 -23.38 60.53 -31.58
C GLN A 353 -23.99 61.43 -30.50
N THR A 354 -23.77 61.10 -29.22
CA THR A 354 -24.29 61.90 -28.11
C THR A 354 -23.67 63.30 -28.08
N ILE A 355 -22.37 63.41 -28.35
CA ILE A 355 -21.65 64.69 -28.47
C ILE A 355 -22.15 65.50 -29.67
N GLU A 356 -22.36 64.87 -30.83
CA GLU A 356 -22.92 65.54 -32.01
C GLU A 356 -24.35 66.05 -31.77
N GLU A 357 -25.19 65.27 -31.10
CA GLU A 357 -26.53 65.70 -30.72
C GLU A 357 -26.51 66.88 -29.73
N GLN A 358 -25.60 66.86 -28.74
CA GLN A 358 -25.38 67.99 -27.83
C GLN A 358 -24.91 69.23 -28.59
N TYR A 359 -23.90 69.09 -29.45
CA TYR A 359 -23.39 70.19 -30.26
C TYR A 359 -24.49 70.79 -31.17
N ARG A 360 -25.36 69.95 -31.72
CA ARG A 360 -26.51 70.37 -32.54
C ARG A 360 -27.58 71.10 -31.72
N LYS A 361 -27.78 70.74 -30.45
CA LYS A 361 -28.67 71.48 -29.53
C LYS A 361 -28.08 72.84 -29.16
N ASP A 362 -26.78 72.90 -28.89
CA ASP A 362 -26.08 74.12 -28.48
C ASP A 362 -25.88 75.10 -29.64
N ASN A 363 -25.74 74.60 -30.87
CA ASN A 363 -25.59 75.40 -32.10
C ASN A 363 -26.76 75.15 -33.07
N PRO A 364 -27.95 75.72 -32.82
CA PRO A 364 -29.05 75.68 -33.77
C PRO A 364 -28.63 76.39 -35.07
N LYS A 365 -28.83 75.73 -36.23
CA LYS A 365 -28.54 76.32 -37.54
C LYS A 365 -29.30 77.66 -37.67
N PRO A 366 -28.66 78.74 -38.15
CA PRO A 366 -29.31 80.03 -38.30
C PRO A 366 -30.52 79.90 -39.24
N LEU A 367 -31.68 80.37 -38.79
CA LEU A 367 -32.90 80.46 -39.58
C LEU A 367 -32.61 81.32 -40.81
N LYS A 368 -32.64 80.72 -42.01
CA LYS A 368 -32.59 81.49 -43.26
C LYS A 368 -33.81 82.42 -43.30
N PRO A 369 -33.64 83.73 -43.57
CA PRO A 369 -34.76 84.65 -43.71
C PRO A 369 -35.72 84.15 -44.78
N TYR A 370 -36.99 83.97 -44.41
CA TYR A 370 -38.07 83.62 -45.31
C TYR A 370 -38.32 84.80 -46.26
N VAL A 371 -37.95 84.66 -47.54
CA VAL A 371 -38.29 85.62 -48.60
C VAL A 371 -39.57 85.14 -49.29
N ALA A 372 -40.63 85.94 -49.22
CA ALA A 372 -41.89 85.64 -49.90
C ALA A 372 -41.69 85.58 -51.43
N PRO A 373 -42.21 84.57 -52.14
CA PRO A 373 -42.07 84.47 -53.59
C PRO A 373 -42.85 85.59 -54.29
N ALA A 374 -42.23 86.23 -55.29
CA ALA A 374 -42.80 87.31 -56.08
C ALA A 374 -44.04 86.87 -56.89
N PRO A 375 -45.02 87.77 -57.13
CA PRO A 375 -46.26 87.42 -57.84
C PRO A 375 -45.99 86.96 -59.28
N GLU A 376 -46.61 85.84 -59.67
CA GLU A 376 -46.47 85.25 -61.00
C GLU A 376 -47.00 86.17 -62.10
N ARG A 377 -46.14 86.54 -63.07
CA ARG A 377 -46.52 87.34 -64.25
C ARG A 377 -47.11 86.43 -65.34
N TRP A 378 -48.28 86.81 -65.84
CA TRP A 378 -48.97 86.22 -66.99
C TRP A 378 -49.03 87.25 -68.12
N PRO A 379 -49.00 86.84 -69.41
CA PRO A 379 -48.99 85.47 -69.94
C PRO A 379 -47.61 84.78 -69.88
N LYS A 380 -47.59 83.44 -69.76
CA LYS A 380 -46.36 82.61 -69.80
C LYS A 380 -46.13 82.07 -71.21
N LEU A 381 -44.87 81.98 -71.64
CA LEU A 381 -44.51 81.34 -72.92
C LEU A 381 -44.06 79.90 -72.67
N HIS A 382 -44.63 78.93 -73.37
CA HIS A 382 -44.27 77.51 -73.29
C HIS A 382 -43.91 76.97 -74.68
N LYS A 383 -42.76 76.33 -74.79
CA LYS A 383 -42.34 75.67 -76.03
C LYS A 383 -42.87 74.24 -76.03
N VAL A 384 -43.69 73.90 -77.01
CA VAL A 384 -44.33 72.58 -77.13
C VAL A 384 -43.27 71.50 -77.37
N GLN A 385 -43.23 70.51 -76.48
CA GLN A 385 -42.39 69.32 -76.63
C GLN A 385 -43.12 68.24 -77.44
N PRO A 386 -42.38 67.34 -78.12
CA PRO A 386 -42.98 66.22 -78.85
C PRO A 386 -43.91 65.39 -77.95
N GLY A 387 -45.12 65.11 -78.43
CA GLY A 387 -46.14 64.35 -77.69
C GLY A 387 -46.92 65.10 -76.61
N GLU A 388 -46.69 66.40 -76.41
CA GLU A 388 -47.57 67.22 -75.55
C GLU A 388 -48.94 67.45 -76.21
N THR A 389 -50.00 67.44 -75.39
CA THR A 389 -51.36 67.79 -75.81
C THR A 389 -51.80 69.10 -75.19
N LEU A 390 -52.79 69.77 -75.77
CA LEU A 390 -53.39 70.98 -75.19
C LEU A 390 -53.86 70.77 -73.74
N ARG A 391 -54.32 69.54 -73.43
CA ARG A 391 -54.74 69.12 -72.09
C ARG A 391 -53.56 68.93 -71.12
N SER A 392 -52.43 68.38 -71.56
CA SER A 392 -51.24 68.25 -70.70
C SER A 392 -50.61 69.60 -70.41
N ILE A 393 -50.61 70.52 -71.39
CA ILE A 393 -50.15 71.90 -71.20
C ILE A 393 -51.08 72.64 -70.22
N ALA A 394 -52.40 72.52 -70.35
CA ALA A 394 -53.35 73.11 -69.40
C ALA A 394 -53.21 72.53 -67.98
N SER A 395 -52.98 71.22 -67.84
CA SER A 395 -52.72 70.57 -66.55
C SER A 395 -51.44 71.09 -65.89
N LYS A 396 -50.36 71.25 -66.65
CA LYS A 396 -49.07 71.73 -66.15
C LYS A 396 -49.14 73.17 -65.62
N TYR A 397 -49.87 74.05 -66.31
CA TYR A 397 -49.89 75.49 -65.98
C TYR A 397 -51.07 75.94 -65.13
N TYR A 398 -52.21 75.26 -65.22
CA TYR A 398 -53.42 75.62 -64.45
C TYR A 398 -53.81 74.56 -63.42
N GLY A 399 -53.17 73.38 -63.41
CA GLY A 399 -53.58 72.24 -62.58
C GLY A 399 -54.89 71.59 -63.02
N ASN A 400 -55.51 72.07 -64.12
CA ASN A 400 -56.80 71.59 -64.60
C ASN A 400 -56.77 71.36 -66.14
N PRO A 401 -56.89 70.10 -66.61
CA PRO A 401 -56.86 69.77 -68.04
C PRO A 401 -58.08 70.26 -68.81
N ALA A 402 -59.20 70.64 -68.16
CA ALA A 402 -60.40 71.15 -68.81
C ALA A 402 -60.21 72.56 -69.41
N LEU A 403 -59.19 73.30 -68.99
CA LEU A 403 -58.89 74.66 -69.48
C LEU A 403 -58.06 74.68 -70.79
N TRP A 404 -57.97 73.54 -71.48
CA TRP A 404 -57.25 73.40 -72.75
C TRP A 404 -57.80 74.31 -73.86
N GLU A 405 -59.09 74.63 -73.82
CA GLU A 405 -59.75 75.52 -74.79
C GLU A 405 -59.15 76.93 -74.79
N ARG A 406 -58.70 77.44 -73.64
CA ARG A 406 -58.05 78.76 -73.57
C ARG A 406 -56.65 78.76 -74.16
N VAL A 407 -55.94 77.65 -73.95
CA VAL A 407 -54.62 77.44 -74.55
C VAL A 407 -54.78 77.31 -76.07
N TYR A 408 -55.86 76.67 -76.54
CA TYR A 408 -56.21 76.59 -77.96
C TYR A 408 -56.54 77.96 -78.57
N GLN A 409 -57.46 78.73 -77.96
CA GLN A 409 -57.88 80.04 -78.47
C GLN A 409 -56.72 81.04 -78.58
N ALA A 410 -55.79 81.03 -77.62
CA ALA A 410 -54.63 81.92 -77.66
C ALA A 410 -53.58 81.51 -78.72
N ASN A 411 -53.64 80.28 -79.24
CA ASN A 411 -52.60 79.70 -80.09
C ASN A 411 -53.15 79.00 -81.33
N GLU A 412 -54.33 79.37 -81.81
CA GLU A 412 -55.05 78.72 -82.92
C GLU A 412 -54.18 78.57 -84.18
N LYS A 413 -53.31 79.55 -84.44
CA LYS A 413 -52.35 79.55 -85.57
C LYS A 413 -51.29 78.43 -85.49
N ASN A 414 -51.05 77.88 -84.30
CA ASN A 414 -50.02 76.88 -84.01
C ASN A 414 -50.63 75.51 -83.65
N VAL A 415 -51.90 75.27 -84.00
CA VAL A 415 -52.61 74.01 -83.81
C VAL A 415 -53.08 73.48 -85.17
N SER A 416 -52.71 72.24 -85.52
CA SER A 416 -53.10 71.58 -86.77
C SER A 416 -53.89 70.31 -86.46
N ARG A 417 -55.11 70.19 -87.02
CA ARG A 417 -56.02 69.04 -86.81
C ARG A 417 -56.24 68.69 -85.33
N GLY A 418 -56.31 69.70 -84.46
CA GLY A 418 -56.54 69.53 -83.02
C GLY A 418 -55.31 69.14 -82.18
N LEU A 419 -54.12 69.05 -82.79
CA LEU A 419 -52.84 68.78 -82.12
C LEU A 419 -51.91 70.00 -82.18
N PRO A 420 -51.20 70.34 -81.09
CA PRO A 420 -50.23 71.43 -81.10
C PRO A 420 -49.04 71.08 -81.99
N VAL A 421 -48.58 72.03 -82.80
CA VAL A 421 -47.41 71.82 -83.68
C VAL A 421 -46.16 71.76 -82.81
N GLU A 422 -45.42 70.66 -82.90
CA GLU A 422 -44.20 70.43 -82.11
C GLU A 422 -43.18 71.56 -82.33
N GLY A 423 -42.54 72.04 -81.26
CA GLY A 423 -41.53 73.10 -81.32
C GLY A 423 -42.08 74.53 -81.43
N SER A 424 -43.38 74.71 -81.62
CA SER A 424 -44.01 76.04 -81.59
C SER A 424 -44.08 76.61 -80.17
N VAL A 425 -44.12 77.95 -80.07
CA VAL A 425 -44.21 78.67 -78.79
C VAL A 425 -45.66 79.04 -78.55
N PHE A 426 -46.21 78.50 -77.46
CA PHE A 426 -47.57 78.73 -77.00
C PHE A 426 -47.59 79.86 -75.97
N THR A 427 -48.49 80.81 -76.16
CA THR A 427 -48.83 81.86 -75.21
C THR A 427 -49.90 81.33 -74.26
N ILE A 428 -49.59 81.24 -72.97
CA ILE A 428 -50.47 80.73 -71.93
C ILE A 428 -51.09 81.92 -71.20
N PRO A 429 -52.40 82.19 -71.38
CA PRO A 429 -53.09 83.28 -70.71
C PRO A 429 -53.24 83.05 -69.20
N ALA A 430 -53.70 84.06 -68.46
CA ALA A 430 -53.96 83.89 -67.02
C ALA A 430 -55.12 82.90 -66.79
N PRO A 431 -55.07 82.07 -65.72
CA PRO A 431 -56.18 81.21 -65.35
C PRO A 431 -57.42 82.06 -65.00
N PRO A 432 -58.65 81.54 -65.21
CA PRO A 432 -59.86 82.20 -64.70
C PRO A 432 -59.74 82.39 -63.18
N ARG A 433 -60.19 83.54 -62.67
CA ARG A 433 -60.38 83.71 -61.22
C ARG A 433 -61.31 82.60 -60.75
N LYS A 434 -60.91 81.84 -59.74
CA LYS A 434 -61.81 80.91 -59.06
C LYS A 434 -62.93 81.75 -58.44
N GLU A 435 -64.17 81.55 -58.87
CA GLU A 435 -65.35 82.00 -58.12
C GLU A 435 -65.55 81.17 -56.86
#